data_AF-A0A101IDV5-F1
#
_entry.id   AF-A0A101IDV5-F1
#
_cell.length_a   1.000
_cell.length_b   1.000
_cell.length_c   1.000
_cell.angle_alpha   90.00
_cell.angle_beta   90.00
_cell.angle_gamma   90.00
#
_symmetry.space_group_name_H-M   'P 1'
#
loop_
_entity.id
_entity.type
_entity.pdbx_description
1 polymer ?
#
loop_
_entity_poly.entity_id
_entity_poly.type
_entity_poly.pdbx_seq_one_letter_code
_entity_poly.pdbx_strand_id
1 'polypeptide(L)'
;MEDRLELHKSFAIKCFNGEWLISRVYAILKRAEPCLYHADRCLKITLESNLQDFDLAFAYEAVARACKLAGDEVESAKYILQAKEAGAKIVDKNDQAYFFSELETIQPRSE
;
A
#
# COMPACT_ATOMS: atom_id res chain seq x y z
N MET A 1 -28.80 2.75 -8.45
CA MET A 1 -27.91 3.61 -7.65
C MET A 1 -26.76 2.78 -7.12
N GLU A 2 -27.06 1.61 -6.53
CA GLU A 2 -26.12 0.54 -6.18
C GLU A 2 -25.12 0.20 -7.30
N ASP A 3 -25.60 -0.09 -8.52
CA ASP A 3 -24.72 -0.50 -9.64
C ASP A 3 -23.68 0.57 -10.02
N ARG A 4 -24.03 1.85 -9.83
CA ARG A 4 -23.10 2.96 -10.09
C ARG A 4 -22.02 3.02 -9.00
N LEU A 5 -22.40 2.81 -7.74
CA LEU A 5 -21.47 2.81 -6.62
C LEU A 5 -20.49 1.63 -6.71
N GLU A 6 -20.99 0.45 -7.07
CA GLU A 6 -20.16 -0.73 -7.33
C GLU A 6 -19.20 -0.53 -8.51
N LEU A 7 -19.68 0.09 -9.60
CA LEU A 7 -18.81 0.43 -10.72
C LEU A 7 -17.70 1.42 -10.32
N HIS A 8 -18.02 2.43 -9.50
CA HIS A 8 -17.03 3.38 -8.99
C HIS A 8 -15.97 2.70 -8.11
N LYS A 9 -16.38 1.80 -7.21
CA LYS A 9 -15.43 1.02 -6.39
C LYS A 9 -14.55 0.11 -7.25
N SER A 10 -15.14 -0.62 -8.20
CA SER A 10 -14.38 -1.48 -9.11
C SER A 10 -13.35 -0.70 -9.92
N PHE A 11 -13.71 0.51 -10.39
CA PHE A 11 -12.77 1.39 -11.08
C PHE A 11 -11.66 1.89 -10.14
N ALA A 12 -12.00 2.28 -8.91
CA ALA A 12 -11.03 2.71 -7.91
C ALA A 12 -10.00 1.61 -7.59
N ILE A 13 -10.44 0.36 -7.42
CA ILE A 13 -9.55 -0.79 -7.21
C ILE A 13 -8.56 -0.95 -8.38
N LYS A 14 -9.03 -0.77 -9.63
CA LYS A 14 -8.14 -0.83 -10.81
C LYS A 14 -7.11 0.29 -10.82
N CYS A 15 -7.50 1.51 -10.45
CA CYS A 15 -6.57 2.63 -10.35
C CYS A 15 -5.56 2.43 -9.21
N PHE A 16 -6.02 2.00 -8.03
CA PHE A 16 -5.19 1.61 -6.90
C PHE A 16 -4.13 0.58 -7.32
N ASN A 17 -4.55 -0.52 -7.96
CA ASN A 17 -3.64 -1.57 -8.41
C ASN A 17 -2.59 -1.05 -9.40
N GLY A 18 -2.99 -0.15 -10.31
CA GLY A 18 -2.06 0.50 -11.24
C GLY A 18 -0.98 1.32 -10.53
N GLU A 19 -1.39 2.20 -9.62
CA GLU A 19 -0.48 3.05 -8.85
C GLU A 19 0.45 2.22 -7.95
N TRP A 20 -0.08 1.17 -7.30
CA TRP A 20 0.69 0.23 -6.48
C TRP A 20 1.76 -0.53 -7.30
N LEU A 21 1.41 -1.05 -8.47
CA LEU A 21 2.38 -1.75 -9.32
C LEU A 21 3.48 -0.82 -9.82
N ILE A 22 3.14 0.41 -10.20
CA ILE A 22 4.12 1.38 -10.69
C ILE A 22 5.06 1.82 -9.54
N SER A 23 4.53 2.06 -8.34
CA SER A 23 5.37 2.41 -7.18
C SER A 23 6.38 1.30 -6.88
N ARG A 24 5.97 0.02 -6.95
CA ARG A 24 6.86 -1.15 -6.80
C ARG A 24 7.95 -1.19 -7.87
N VAL A 25 7.61 -0.94 -9.14
CA VAL A 25 8.62 -0.90 -10.22
C VAL A 25 9.68 0.16 -9.90
N TYR A 26 9.27 1.37 -9.48
CA TYR A 26 10.22 2.41 -9.12
C TYR A 26 11.01 2.10 -7.84
N ALA A 27 10.42 1.36 -6.90
CA ALA A 27 11.13 0.87 -5.72
C ALA A 27 12.30 -0.05 -6.11
N ILE A 28 12.05 -1.01 -7.02
CA ILE A 28 13.06 -1.94 -7.55
C ILE A 28 14.15 -1.19 -8.33
N LEU A 29 13.76 -0.20 -9.13
CA LEU A 29 14.69 0.64 -9.89
C LEU A 29 15.42 1.69 -9.03
N LYS A 30 15.16 1.73 -7.71
CA LYS A 30 15.74 2.68 -6.75
C LYS A 30 15.54 4.15 -7.13
N ARG A 31 14.38 4.48 -7.71
CA ARG A 31 13.99 5.86 -8.04
C ARG A 31 12.98 6.39 -7.03
N ALA A 32 13.48 7.08 -6.01
CA ALA A 32 12.69 7.51 -4.86
C ALA A 32 11.52 8.45 -5.21
N GLU A 33 11.78 9.54 -5.94
CA GLU A 33 10.76 10.55 -6.27
C GLU A 33 9.52 9.95 -6.98
N PRO A 34 9.65 9.21 -8.11
CA PRO A 34 8.46 8.63 -8.75
C PRO A 34 7.85 7.49 -7.92
N CYS A 35 8.64 6.78 -7.12
CA CYS A 35 8.10 5.78 -6.19
C CYS A 35 7.14 6.43 -5.19
N LEU A 36 7.55 7.53 -4.56
CA LEU A 36 6.73 8.33 -3.64
C LEU A 36 5.48 8.87 -4.32
N TYR A 37 5.61 9.43 -5.53
CA TYR A 37 4.47 9.96 -6.28
C TYR A 37 3.36 8.93 -6.47
N HIS A 38 3.72 7.73 -6.94
CA HIS A 38 2.75 6.67 -7.20
C HIS A 38 2.23 6.04 -5.90
N ALA A 39 3.06 5.91 -4.86
CA ALA A 39 2.63 5.43 -3.55
C ALA A 39 1.62 6.38 -2.88
N ASP A 40 1.84 7.70 -2.93
CA ASP A 40 0.91 8.70 -2.40
C ASP A 40 -0.44 8.66 -3.12
N ARG A 41 -0.42 8.57 -4.46
CA ARG A 41 -1.65 8.42 -5.26
C ARG A 41 -2.41 7.14 -4.93
N CYS A 42 -1.69 6.04 -4.76
CA CYS A 42 -2.26 4.77 -4.32
C CYS A 42 -3.02 4.93 -2.99
N LEU A 43 -2.40 5.57 -1.99
CA LEU A 43 -3.04 5.85 -0.70
C LEU A 43 -4.23 6.81 -0.85
N LYS A 44 -4.09 7.86 -1.63
CA LYS A 44 -5.16 8.84 -1.86
C LYS A 44 -6.41 8.19 -2.46
N ILE A 45 -6.26 7.36 -3.50
CA ILE A 45 -7.38 6.63 -4.13
C ILE A 45 -8.08 5.73 -3.12
N THR A 46 -7.29 5.00 -2.33
CA THR A 46 -7.78 4.09 -1.29
C THR A 46 -8.65 4.82 -0.28
N LEU A 47 -8.16 5.94 0.27
CA LEU A 47 -8.87 6.71 1.28
C LEU A 47 -10.11 7.41 0.70
N GLU A 48 -10.00 8.06 -0.46
CA GLU A 48 -11.11 8.77 -1.10
C GLU A 48 -12.23 7.82 -1.54
N SER A 49 -11.89 6.59 -1.90
CA SER A 49 -12.86 5.56 -2.34
C SER A 49 -13.31 4.66 -1.20
N ASN A 50 -12.83 4.90 0.03
CA ASN A 50 -13.07 4.08 1.22
C ASN A 50 -12.79 2.59 0.96
N LEU A 51 -11.69 2.29 0.26
CA LEU A 51 -11.17 0.93 0.14
C LEU A 51 -10.59 0.52 1.50
N GLN A 52 -10.80 -0.73 1.87
CA GLN A 52 -10.48 -1.28 3.20
C GLN A 52 -9.77 -2.62 3.01
N ASP A 53 -9.52 -3.33 4.11
CA ASP A 53 -8.98 -4.69 4.07
C ASP A 53 -7.62 -4.71 3.34
N PHE A 54 -7.44 -5.61 2.37
CA PHE A 54 -6.23 -5.77 1.56
C PHE A 54 -5.73 -4.46 0.93
N ASP A 55 -6.62 -3.68 0.32
CA ASP A 55 -6.25 -2.47 -0.41
C ASP A 55 -5.63 -1.42 0.53
N LEU A 56 -6.23 -1.23 1.72
CA LEU A 56 -5.74 -0.27 2.71
C LEU A 56 -4.39 -0.68 3.30
N ALA A 57 -4.22 -1.98 3.58
CA ALA A 57 -2.96 -2.48 4.09
C ALA A 57 -1.82 -2.26 3.08
N PHE A 58 -2.05 -2.59 1.80
CA PHE A 58 -1.06 -2.40 0.73
C PHE A 58 -0.83 -0.94 0.35
N ALA A 59 -1.83 -0.07 0.49
CA ALA A 59 -1.64 1.37 0.32
C ALA A 59 -0.62 1.94 1.31
N TYR A 60 -0.73 1.59 2.59
CA TYR A 60 0.24 2.01 3.61
C TYR A 60 1.61 1.36 3.40
N GLU A 61 1.67 0.08 3.02
CA GLU A 61 2.91 -0.61 2.68
C GLU A 61 3.66 0.10 1.54
N ALA A 62 2.97 0.51 0.49
CA ALA A 62 3.56 1.20 -0.64
C ALA A 62 4.24 2.51 -0.24
N VAL A 63 3.57 3.31 0.60
CA VAL A 63 4.13 4.58 1.10
C VAL A 63 5.29 4.32 2.03
N ALA A 64 5.17 3.35 2.95
CA ALA A 64 6.27 2.92 3.82
C ALA A 64 7.53 2.55 3.03
N ARG A 65 7.37 1.77 1.95
CA ARG A 65 8.47 1.36 1.07
C ARG A 65 9.09 2.56 0.35
N ALA A 66 8.27 3.45 -0.17
CA ALA A 66 8.72 4.64 -0.87
C ALA A 66 9.49 5.60 0.06
N CYS A 67 8.99 5.83 1.29
CA CYS A 67 9.68 6.60 2.33
C CYS A 67 11.02 5.95 2.70
N LYS A 68 11.05 4.63 2.89
CA LYS A 68 12.28 3.88 3.18
C LYS A 68 13.33 4.08 2.08
N LEU A 69 12.91 3.95 0.82
CA LEU A 69 13.78 4.20 -0.34
C LEU A 69 14.28 5.65 -0.40
N ALA A 70 13.46 6.61 -0.01
CA ALA A 70 13.82 8.02 0.05
C ALA A 70 14.72 8.38 1.26
N GLY A 71 14.96 7.44 2.18
CA GLY A 71 15.73 7.67 3.41
C GLY A 71 14.93 8.31 4.55
N ASP A 72 13.60 8.43 4.41
CA ASP A 72 12.73 8.95 5.46
C ASP A 72 12.28 7.81 6.39
N GLU A 73 13.14 7.47 7.33
CA GLU A 73 12.93 6.39 8.29
C GLU A 73 11.75 6.64 9.24
N VAL A 74 11.48 7.92 9.57
CA VAL A 74 10.40 8.29 10.49
C VAL A 74 9.06 8.06 9.83
N GLU A 75 8.88 8.58 8.62
CA GLU A 75 7.62 8.43 7.89
C GLU A 75 7.43 6.97 7.46
N SER A 76 8.51 6.28 7.09
CA SER A 76 8.46 4.84 6.82
C SER A 76 7.96 4.04 8.03
N ALA A 77 8.53 4.28 9.23
CA ALA A 77 8.11 3.58 10.45
C ALA A 77 6.64 3.82 10.81
N LYS A 78 6.16 5.06 10.64
CA LYS A 78 4.75 5.42 10.83
C LYS A 78 3.85 4.62 9.89
N TYR A 79 4.14 4.62 8.60
CA TYR A 79 3.31 3.88 7.63
C TYR A 79 3.41 2.37 7.81
N ILE A 80 4.55 1.83 8.26
CA ILE A 80 4.65 0.42 8.59
C ILE A 80 3.72 0.07 9.76
N LEU A 81 3.63 0.91 10.79
CA LEU A 81 2.69 0.67 11.89
C LEU A 81 1.24 0.65 11.38
N GLN A 82 0.86 1.63 10.56
CA GLN A 82 -0.47 1.68 9.96
C GLN A 82 -0.75 0.47 9.05
N ALA A 83 0.24 0.05 8.26
CA ALA A 83 0.16 -1.14 7.42
C ALA A 83 -0.02 -2.40 8.27
N LYS A 84 0.70 -2.57 9.38
CA LYS A 84 0.52 -3.69 10.32
C LYS A 84 -0.87 -3.71 10.94
N GLU A 85 -1.37 -2.57 11.39
CA GLU A 85 -2.69 -2.45 12.01
C GLU A 85 -3.83 -2.75 11.01
N ALA A 86 -3.70 -2.32 9.76
CA ALA A 86 -4.63 -2.66 8.69
C ALA A 86 -4.53 -4.14 8.29
N GLY A 87 -3.30 -4.63 8.10
CA GLY A 87 -3.02 -6.03 7.75
C GLY A 87 -3.54 -7.06 8.75
N ALA A 88 -3.51 -6.72 10.04
CA ALA A 88 -4.08 -7.56 11.10
C ALA A 88 -5.59 -7.76 10.97
N LYS A 89 -6.29 -6.83 10.29
CA LYS A 89 -7.73 -6.87 10.06
C LYS A 89 -8.11 -7.54 8.74
N ILE A 90 -7.14 -7.98 7.94
CA ILE A 90 -7.43 -8.68 6.67
C ILE A 90 -8.21 -9.96 6.94
N VAL A 91 -9.34 -10.11 6.24
CA VAL A 91 -10.30 -11.19 6.49
C VAL A 91 -9.77 -12.53 5.96
N ASP A 92 -9.29 -12.55 4.73
CA ASP A 92 -8.73 -13.76 4.12
C ASP A 92 -7.33 -14.07 4.67
N LYS A 93 -7.13 -15.30 5.12
CA LYS A 93 -5.88 -15.70 5.80
C LYS A 93 -4.69 -15.87 4.84
N ASN A 94 -4.94 -16.20 3.58
CA ASN A 94 -3.89 -16.29 2.57
C ASN A 94 -3.45 -14.88 2.17
N ASP A 95 -4.40 -13.98 1.97
CA ASP A 95 -4.13 -12.57 1.69
C ASP A 95 -3.40 -11.89 2.85
N GLN A 96 -3.82 -12.16 4.10
CA GLN A 96 -3.13 -11.68 5.29
C GLN A 96 -1.68 -12.19 5.37
N ALA A 97 -1.47 -13.49 5.16
CA ALA A 97 -0.13 -14.07 5.17
C ALA A 97 0.76 -13.49 4.07
N TYR A 98 0.20 -13.34 2.86
CA TYR A 98 0.89 -12.71 1.75
C TYR A 98 1.26 -11.25 2.06
N PHE A 99 0.33 -10.46 2.59
CA PHE A 99 0.59 -9.08 2.99
C PHE A 99 1.75 -8.97 3.98
N PHE A 100 1.75 -9.77 5.04
CA PHE A 100 2.84 -9.73 6.02
C PHE A 100 4.18 -10.18 5.42
N SER A 101 4.19 -11.15 4.50
CA SER A 101 5.41 -11.55 3.79
C SER A 101 6.00 -10.39 2.96
N GLU A 102 5.14 -9.56 2.36
CA GLU A 102 5.58 -8.38 1.60
C GLU A 102 6.06 -7.26 2.52
N LEU A 103 5.39 -7.05 3.65
CA LEU A 103 5.77 -6.03 4.63
C LEU A 103 7.14 -6.32 5.27
N GLU A 104 7.45 -7.60 5.50
CA GLU A 104 8.78 -8.06 5.97
C GLU A 104 9.92 -7.69 5.01
N THR A 105 9.64 -7.44 3.73
CA THR A 105 10.70 -7.00 2.79
C THR A 105 11.14 -5.53 3.00
N ILE A 106 10.39 -4.75 3.80
CA ILE A 106 10.73 -3.35 4.14
C ILE A 106 11.50 -3.28 5.46
N GLN A 107 11.21 -4.17 6.41
CA GLN A 107 11.88 -4.25 7.71
C GLN A 107 12.67 -5.56 7.81
N PRO A 108 14.01 -5.54 7.96
CA PRO A 108 14.70 -6.75 8.38
C PRO A 108 14.15 -7.19 9.74
N ARG A 109 14.00 -8.50 9.92
CA ARG A 109 13.55 -9.10 11.19
C ARG A 109 14.39 -8.54 12.33
N SER A 110 13.76 -7.92 13.31
CA SER A 110 14.40 -7.71 14.60
C SER A 110 14.67 -9.10 15.18
N GLU A 111 15.95 -9.46 15.32
CA GLU A 111 16.38 -10.66 16.04
C GLU A 111 15.91 -10.63 17.51
#